data_AF-A0A7W8R2S9-F1
#
_entry.id   AF-A0A7W8R2S9-F1
#
_cell.length_a   1.000
_cell.length_b   1.000
_cell.length_c   1.000
_cell.angle_alpha   90.00
_cell.angle_beta   90.00
_cell.angle_gamma   90.00
#
_symmetry.space_group_name_H-M   'P 1'
#
loop_
_entity.id
_entity.type
_entity.pdbx_description
1 polymer ?
#
loop_
_entity_poly.entity_id
_entity_poly.type
_entity_poly.pdbx_seq_one_letter_code
_entity_poly.pdbx_strand_id
1 'polypeptide(L)'
;MKKVRILSFLLLSGTLLGSSISVQSQTVYQAGTAAASLEPKSSPFSLALAGYGLPRGGRFNIKWQESALSLSHFKAKKLGNKWKSLVDANRFPPGTLSVISYKERLMALTAEDELYRLDASDPTAEWIRFANFNNVFYRVHLKAITVHKNQLYGLGKDNKIYRAVQQTEGDLTVKAVAIGEGGQSVVMVGTDLCGFNTSFITSIKQEVYKKHNIRPEAVLINASHTHFAPSTQDWTTWGSHQLPDTLYLNGVVRPAVLKAISQALKNRRSSLLSFGRGSTAIGHNRTLKGPDVPYDNALDVLQIENTADHTKSIVFLTGCHPVFSNVGEEGFTLSANYPGEARKVLEKEAGIKEAIFIQGCGGDINPVQANHNKTGSDLAADVKSILQQPMQQLSGKIDFHLDSVNFPVNRWSREQIVAFGKENGNSPNDVYAEKNVRWANLMAKLDSQGKMPQTMPVYMQTFNIGNWKLVGISRETVTDYSIGIKKLWPGKLVSVAGYCNDVSSYLPTSKHINAGVYEGKDSFFWYGQPAVFPLNLYETIIDRIKSKNY
;
A
#
# COMPACT_ATOMS: atom_id res chain seq x y z
N MET A 1 63.19 -52.10 51.06
CA MET A 1 63.87 -50.86 51.50
C MET A 1 64.18 -50.01 50.27
N LYS A 2 63.36 -48.99 49.98
CA LYS A 2 63.56 -48.05 48.86
C LYS A 2 63.30 -46.63 49.35
N LYS A 3 64.17 -45.73 48.90
CA LYS A 3 64.42 -44.35 49.36
C LYS A 3 63.23 -43.41 49.10
N VAL A 4 63.00 -42.52 50.06
CA VAL A 4 62.14 -41.33 49.98
C VAL A 4 62.92 -40.19 49.31
N ARG A 5 62.30 -39.48 48.38
CA ARG A 5 62.74 -38.15 47.90
C ARG A 5 61.56 -37.17 48.03
N ILE A 6 61.79 -36.11 48.78
CA ILE A 6 60.89 -34.96 48.95
C ILE A 6 61.14 -34.00 47.79
N LEU A 7 60.07 -33.55 47.12
CA LEU A 7 60.10 -32.46 46.15
C LEU A 7 59.15 -31.36 46.63
N SER A 8 59.71 -30.19 46.95
CA SER A 8 58.98 -28.98 47.30
C SER A 8 58.56 -28.25 46.02
N PHE A 9 57.27 -27.94 45.88
CA PHE A 9 56.76 -27.03 44.84
C PHE A 9 56.45 -25.66 45.46
N LEU A 10 57.13 -24.62 44.97
CA LEU A 10 56.78 -23.22 45.22
C LEU A 10 55.53 -22.85 44.40
N LEU A 11 54.52 -22.26 45.06
CA LEU A 11 53.45 -21.53 44.40
C LEU A 11 53.94 -20.11 44.04
N LEU A 12 53.89 -19.75 42.77
CA LEU A 12 54.02 -18.38 42.29
C LEU A 12 52.61 -17.88 41.93
N SER A 13 52.07 -16.97 42.75
CA SER A 13 50.80 -16.29 42.48
C SER A 13 51.01 -15.09 41.55
N GLY A 14 50.71 -15.29 40.27
CA GLY A 14 50.62 -14.20 39.28
C GLY A 14 49.20 -13.69 39.17
N THR A 15 48.95 -12.47 39.65
CA THR A 15 47.72 -11.71 39.40
C THR A 15 47.65 -11.27 37.95
N LEU A 16 46.87 -11.99 37.13
CA LEU A 16 46.41 -11.54 35.81
C LEU A 16 45.16 -10.67 36.00
N LEU A 17 45.33 -9.35 35.79
CA LEU A 17 44.23 -8.42 35.51
C LEU A 17 43.61 -8.82 34.17
N GLY A 18 42.57 -9.66 34.22
CA GLY A 18 41.75 -10.01 33.08
C GLY A 18 40.90 -8.81 32.65
N SER A 19 41.41 -8.01 31.72
CA SER A 19 40.58 -7.18 30.86
C SER A 19 39.66 -8.11 30.07
N SER A 20 38.41 -8.22 30.52
CA SER A 20 37.34 -8.92 29.83
C SER A 20 37.02 -8.14 28.56
N ILE A 21 37.76 -8.45 27.49
CA ILE A 21 37.33 -8.11 26.14
C ILE A 21 36.05 -8.91 25.94
N SER A 22 34.89 -8.27 26.13
CA SER A 22 33.63 -8.80 25.65
C SER A 22 33.77 -8.87 24.13
N VAL A 23 34.19 -10.02 23.61
CA VAL A 23 34.06 -10.34 22.19
C VAL A 23 32.55 -10.39 21.95
N GLN A 24 31.99 -9.25 21.57
CA GLN A 24 30.59 -9.13 21.22
C GLN A 24 30.44 -9.89 19.90
N SER A 25 30.12 -11.18 19.99
CA SER A 25 29.94 -12.05 18.84
C SER A 25 28.94 -11.38 17.90
N GLN A 26 29.42 -11.04 16.70
CA GLN A 26 28.62 -10.43 15.65
C GLN A 26 27.42 -11.33 15.36
N THR A 27 26.21 -10.80 15.56
CA THR A 27 24.99 -11.55 15.27
C THR A 27 24.86 -11.72 13.77
N VAL A 28 24.90 -12.98 13.32
CA VAL A 28 24.63 -13.34 11.93
C VAL A 28 23.15 -13.70 11.82
N TYR A 29 22.41 -12.88 11.07
CA TYR A 29 20.99 -13.11 10.80
C TYR A 29 20.83 -14.02 9.58
N GLN A 30 19.65 -14.59 9.41
CA GLN A 30 19.22 -15.24 8.17
C GLN A 30 18.29 -14.29 7.42
N ALA A 31 18.78 -13.62 6.38
CA ALA A 31 18.02 -12.63 5.64
C ALA A 31 17.87 -13.01 4.17
N GLY A 32 16.70 -12.75 3.59
CA GLY A 32 16.39 -13.07 2.20
C GLY A 32 15.36 -12.10 1.63
N THR A 33 15.54 -11.72 0.37
CA THR A 33 14.63 -10.83 -0.35
C THR A 33 13.99 -11.53 -1.55
N ALA A 34 12.83 -11.03 -1.97
CA ALA A 34 12.20 -11.40 -3.22
C ALA A 34 11.21 -10.32 -3.69
N ALA A 35 10.99 -10.29 -5.01
CA ALA A 35 9.99 -9.46 -5.65
C ALA A 35 8.98 -10.29 -6.46
N ALA A 36 7.78 -9.76 -6.59
CA ALA A 36 6.77 -10.25 -7.51
C ALA A 36 6.08 -9.07 -8.21
N SER A 37 5.76 -9.24 -9.48
CA SER A 37 5.05 -8.21 -10.26
C SER A 37 3.59 -8.09 -9.82
N LEU A 38 3.12 -6.85 -9.74
CA LEU A 38 1.72 -6.44 -9.59
C LEU A 38 1.12 -5.97 -10.93
N GLU A 39 1.86 -6.10 -12.03
CA GLU A 39 1.36 -5.70 -13.33
C GLU A 39 0.08 -6.47 -13.67
N PRO A 40 -0.97 -5.78 -14.12
CA PRO A 40 -2.13 -6.45 -14.64
C PRO A 40 -1.72 -7.36 -15.80
N LYS A 41 -2.22 -8.60 -15.77
CA LYS A 41 -2.07 -9.53 -16.89
C LYS A 41 -3.08 -9.15 -17.99
N SER A 42 -3.17 -9.94 -19.06
CA SER A 42 -4.16 -9.75 -20.13
C SER A 42 -5.63 -9.68 -19.68
N SER A 43 -5.93 -10.05 -18.43
CA SER A 43 -7.19 -9.82 -17.73
C SER A 43 -6.88 -9.48 -16.26
N PRO A 44 -7.50 -8.45 -15.65
CA PRO A 44 -8.60 -7.63 -16.20
C PRO A 44 -8.17 -6.60 -17.25
N PHE A 45 -9.09 -6.26 -18.15
CA PHE A 45 -8.83 -5.46 -19.36
C PHE A 45 -8.68 -3.94 -19.13
N SER A 46 -9.19 -3.44 -18.01
CA SER A 46 -9.04 -2.05 -17.55
C SER A 46 -9.19 -2.02 -16.04
N LEU A 47 -8.53 -1.06 -15.40
CA LEU A 47 -8.48 -0.91 -13.96
C LEU A 47 -8.67 0.54 -13.56
N ALA A 48 -9.49 0.76 -12.53
CA ALA A 48 -9.64 2.07 -11.92
C ALA A 48 -8.42 2.36 -11.03
N LEU A 49 -7.77 3.51 -11.24
CA LEU A 49 -6.65 3.97 -10.42
C LEU A 49 -7.17 4.61 -9.13
N ALA A 50 -6.55 4.23 -8.02
CA ALA A 50 -6.97 4.59 -6.66
C ALA A 50 -6.69 6.05 -6.27
N GLY A 51 -7.44 6.55 -5.28
CA GLY A 51 -7.02 7.69 -4.45
C GLY A 51 -7.04 9.07 -5.11
N TYR A 52 -7.82 9.28 -6.17
CA TYR A 52 -8.08 10.63 -6.71
C TYR A 52 -9.55 10.79 -7.08
N GLY A 53 -10.08 11.99 -6.84
CA GLY A 53 -11.49 12.34 -7.08
C GLY A 53 -11.73 12.96 -8.45
N LEU A 54 -10.63 13.32 -9.13
CA LEU A 54 -10.65 13.88 -10.47
C LEU A 54 -9.89 12.97 -11.45
N PRO A 55 -10.35 12.87 -12.70
CA PRO A 55 -11.66 13.36 -13.18
C PRO A 55 -12.82 12.60 -12.53
N ARG A 56 -13.98 13.27 -12.41
CA ARG A 56 -15.22 12.72 -11.82
C ARG A 56 -15.66 11.38 -12.44
N GLY A 57 -15.30 11.16 -13.71
CA GLY A 57 -15.56 9.92 -14.45
C GLY A 57 -14.80 8.69 -13.93
N GLY A 58 -13.76 8.89 -13.13
CA GLY A 58 -12.78 7.87 -12.77
C GLY A 58 -11.57 7.89 -13.70
N ARG A 59 -10.47 7.29 -13.22
CA ARG A 59 -9.24 7.12 -13.99
C ARG A 59 -9.09 5.66 -14.34
N PHE A 60 -9.17 5.34 -15.63
CA PHE A 60 -9.10 3.97 -16.10
C PHE A 60 -7.89 3.78 -17.00
N ASN A 61 -7.07 2.78 -16.68
CA ASN A 61 -5.91 2.42 -17.49
C ASN A 61 -6.33 1.53 -18.68
N ILE A 62 -6.95 2.14 -19.68
CA ILE A 62 -7.21 1.47 -20.96
C ILE A 62 -7.06 2.44 -22.12
N LYS A 63 -6.27 2.00 -23.10
CA LYS A 63 -6.06 2.64 -24.39
C LYS A 63 -6.44 1.65 -25.48
N TRP A 64 -6.85 2.18 -26.63
CA TRP A 64 -7.18 1.37 -27.80
C TRP A 64 -6.09 1.51 -28.83
N GLN A 65 -5.48 0.39 -29.18
CA GLN A 65 -4.45 0.32 -30.21
C GLN A 65 -5.01 -0.41 -31.43
N GLU A 66 -4.82 0.15 -32.63
CA GLU A 66 -5.24 -0.50 -33.88
C GLU A 66 -4.62 -1.89 -33.99
N SER A 67 -5.44 -2.85 -34.42
CA SER A 67 -5.10 -4.26 -34.55
C SER A 67 -5.04 -4.64 -36.02
N ALA A 68 -4.08 -5.50 -36.38
CA ALA A 68 -3.98 -6.07 -37.72
C ALA A 68 -5.02 -7.16 -38.01
N LEU A 69 -5.81 -7.57 -37.00
CA LEU A 69 -6.86 -8.57 -37.20
C LEU A 69 -8.01 -8.01 -38.04
N SER A 70 -8.57 -8.86 -38.90
CA SER A 70 -9.80 -8.58 -39.65
C SER A 70 -11.03 -9.15 -38.96
N LEU A 71 -12.23 -8.71 -39.36
CA LEU A 71 -13.50 -9.15 -38.78
C LEU A 71 -13.71 -10.68 -38.83
N SER A 72 -13.11 -11.39 -39.81
CA SER A 72 -13.24 -12.84 -39.95
C SER A 72 -12.66 -13.64 -38.76
N HIS A 73 -11.82 -13.02 -37.94
CA HIS A 73 -11.26 -13.63 -36.73
C HIS A 73 -12.24 -13.69 -35.56
N PHE A 74 -13.37 -12.96 -35.65
CA PHE A 74 -14.34 -12.82 -34.59
C PHE A 74 -15.64 -13.54 -34.96
N LYS A 75 -16.06 -14.47 -34.11
CA LYS A 75 -17.35 -15.16 -34.26
C LYS A 75 -18.37 -14.49 -33.35
N ALA A 76 -19.49 -14.05 -33.92
CA ALA A 76 -20.64 -13.62 -33.12
C ALA A 76 -21.14 -14.82 -32.29
N LYS A 77 -21.26 -14.62 -30.98
CA LYS A 77 -21.90 -15.58 -30.07
C LYS A 77 -23.16 -14.94 -29.53
N LYS A 78 -24.28 -15.67 -29.55
CA LYS A 78 -25.48 -15.26 -28.83
C LYS A 78 -25.20 -15.35 -27.34
N LEU A 79 -25.67 -14.36 -26.57
CA LEU A 79 -25.64 -14.41 -25.12
C LEU A 79 -26.52 -15.59 -24.66
N GLY A 80 -25.97 -16.50 -23.87
CA GLY A 80 -26.73 -17.66 -23.37
C GLY A 80 -27.87 -17.26 -22.43
N ASN A 81 -28.94 -18.06 -22.36
CA ASN A 81 -30.14 -17.78 -21.55
C ASN A 81 -29.83 -17.49 -20.08
N LYS A 82 -28.81 -18.16 -19.50
CA LYS A 82 -28.32 -17.92 -18.13
C LYS A 82 -28.01 -16.44 -17.87
N TRP A 83 -27.39 -15.77 -18.84
CA TRP A 83 -26.96 -14.38 -18.68
C TRP A 83 -28.11 -13.41 -18.91
N LYS A 84 -29.07 -13.78 -19.75
CA LYS A 84 -30.23 -12.93 -20.07
C LYS A 84 -31.11 -12.68 -18.84
N SER A 85 -31.37 -13.70 -18.02
CA SER A 85 -32.16 -13.53 -16.79
C SER A 85 -31.48 -12.67 -15.73
N LEU A 86 -30.17 -12.84 -15.53
CA LEU A 86 -29.35 -12.00 -14.64
C LEU A 86 -29.36 -10.53 -15.07
N VAL A 87 -29.32 -10.30 -16.38
CA VAL A 87 -29.43 -8.98 -16.99
C VAL A 87 -30.83 -8.39 -16.82
N ASP A 88 -31.88 -9.17 -17.06
CA ASP A 88 -33.27 -8.69 -16.96
C ASP A 88 -33.58 -8.22 -15.53
N ALA A 89 -32.99 -8.88 -14.52
CA ALA A 89 -33.07 -8.45 -13.12
C ALA A 89 -32.29 -7.15 -12.84
N ASN A 90 -31.11 -6.98 -13.45
CA ASN A 90 -30.19 -5.89 -13.13
C ASN A 90 -30.20 -4.70 -14.10
N ARG A 91 -31.05 -4.72 -15.14
CA ARG A 91 -31.20 -3.75 -16.26
C ARG A 91 -29.86 -3.41 -16.96
N PHE A 92 -29.86 -3.30 -18.29
CA PHE A 92 -28.65 -2.83 -18.99
C PHE A 92 -28.36 -1.36 -18.68
N PRO A 93 -27.07 -0.95 -18.68
CA PRO A 93 -26.73 0.47 -18.70
C PRO A 93 -27.49 1.19 -19.83
N PRO A 94 -28.02 2.41 -19.60
CA PRO A 94 -28.67 3.18 -20.64
C PRO A 94 -27.81 3.30 -21.90
N GLY A 95 -28.42 3.23 -23.08
CA GLY A 95 -27.69 3.37 -24.34
C GLY A 95 -26.79 2.17 -24.71
N THR A 96 -26.93 1.01 -24.08
CA THR A 96 -26.11 -0.18 -24.40
C THR A 96 -26.18 -0.57 -25.88
N LEU A 97 -25.03 -0.57 -26.56
CA LEU A 97 -24.83 -0.95 -27.95
C LEU A 97 -24.39 -2.41 -28.13
N SER A 98 -23.54 -2.91 -27.22
CA SER A 98 -22.89 -4.21 -27.36
C SER A 98 -22.65 -4.83 -26.00
N VAL A 99 -22.90 -6.14 -25.91
CA VAL A 99 -22.77 -6.91 -24.66
C VAL A 99 -22.04 -8.20 -24.95
N ILE A 100 -21.07 -8.53 -24.08
CA ILE A 100 -20.35 -9.79 -24.14
C ILE A 100 -20.20 -10.42 -22.76
N SER A 101 -20.03 -11.74 -22.73
CA SER A 101 -19.65 -12.48 -21.53
C SER A 101 -18.17 -12.88 -21.61
N TYR A 102 -17.44 -12.73 -20.50
CA TYR A 102 -16.07 -13.23 -20.36
C TYR A 102 -15.86 -13.75 -18.94
N LYS A 103 -15.54 -15.05 -18.82
CA LYS A 103 -15.52 -15.76 -17.53
C LYS A 103 -16.86 -15.54 -16.80
N GLU A 104 -16.84 -15.19 -15.51
CA GLU A 104 -18.02 -14.90 -14.71
C GLU A 104 -18.48 -13.42 -14.79
N ARG A 105 -18.10 -12.71 -15.85
CA ARG A 105 -18.46 -11.29 -16.03
C ARG A 105 -19.26 -11.05 -17.30
N LEU A 106 -20.20 -10.13 -17.20
CA LEU A 106 -20.76 -9.43 -18.34
C LEU A 106 -20.06 -8.09 -18.52
N MET A 107 -19.90 -7.69 -19.78
CA MET A 107 -19.37 -6.37 -20.14
C MET A 107 -20.28 -5.74 -21.18
N ALA A 108 -20.54 -4.44 -21.03
CA ALA A 108 -21.39 -3.66 -21.91
C ALA A 108 -20.64 -2.42 -22.41
N LEU A 109 -20.86 -2.07 -23.68
CA LEU A 109 -20.49 -0.80 -24.29
C LEU A 109 -21.75 0.03 -24.48
N THR A 110 -21.75 1.31 -24.11
CA THR A 110 -22.85 2.25 -24.34
C THR A 110 -22.60 3.18 -25.53
N ALA A 111 -23.62 3.93 -25.93
CA ALA A 111 -23.58 4.90 -27.02
C ALA A 111 -22.64 6.10 -26.73
N GLU A 112 -22.39 6.36 -25.44
CA GLU A 112 -21.52 7.39 -24.90
C GLU A 112 -20.06 6.91 -24.76
N ASP A 113 -19.71 5.77 -25.35
CA ASP A 113 -18.36 5.18 -25.29
C ASP A 113 -17.90 4.86 -23.86
N GLU A 114 -18.85 4.47 -23.01
CA GLU A 114 -18.58 3.94 -21.68
C GLU A 114 -18.57 2.42 -21.69
N LEU A 115 -17.65 1.83 -20.91
CA LEU A 115 -17.62 0.40 -20.67
C LEU A 115 -18.01 0.09 -19.24
N TYR A 116 -18.96 -0.84 -19.11
CA TYR A 116 -19.45 -1.34 -17.82
C TYR A 116 -19.16 -2.83 -17.68
N ARG A 117 -18.89 -3.25 -16.45
CA ARG A 117 -18.74 -4.66 -16.06
C ARG A 117 -19.74 -5.01 -14.98
N LEU A 118 -20.23 -6.24 -15.00
CA LEU A 118 -21.08 -6.83 -13.96
C LEU A 118 -20.45 -8.16 -13.54
N ASP A 119 -20.21 -8.33 -12.25
CA ASP A 119 -19.78 -9.62 -11.70
C ASP A 119 -21.01 -10.52 -11.53
N ALA A 120 -21.22 -11.41 -12.50
CA ALA A 120 -22.44 -12.18 -12.57
C ALA A 120 -22.41 -13.42 -11.66
N SER A 121 -21.33 -13.60 -10.89
CA SER A 121 -21.29 -14.54 -9.76
C SER A 121 -22.03 -14.03 -8.52
N ASP A 122 -22.25 -12.72 -8.43
CA ASP A 122 -23.01 -12.07 -7.35
C ASP A 122 -24.37 -11.57 -7.88
N PRO A 123 -25.49 -12.16 -7.42
CA PRO A 123 -26.82 -11.76 -7.89
C PRO A 123 -27.20 -10.33 -7.46
N THR A 124 -26.48 -9.75 -6.50
CA THR A 124 -26.67 -8.38 -6.02
C THR A 124 -25.70 -7.38 -6.66
N ALA A 125 -24.84 -7.84 -7.57
CA ALA A 125 -23.88 -6.97 -8.23
C ALA A 125 -24.59 -5.90 -9.08
N GLU A 126 -24.01 -4.71 -9.08
CA GLU A 126 -24.41 -3.61 -9.94
C GLU A 126 -23.43 -3.47 -11.11
N TRP A 127 -23.88 -2.81 -12.19
CA TRP A 127 -22.99 -2.44 -13.28
C TRP A 127 -21.98 -1.39 -12.82
N ILE A 128 -20.69 -1.72 -12.94
CA ILE A 128 -19.58 -0.85 -12.57
C ILE A 128 -18.90 -0.34 -13.83
N ARG A 129 -18.83 0.97 -14.01
CA ARG A 129 -18.04 1.57 -15.09
C ARG A 129 -16.56 1.26 -14.87
N PHE A 130 -15.89 0.77 -15.90
CA PHE A 130 -14.47 0.43 -15.87
C PHE A 130 -13.66 1.03 -17.03
N ALA A 131 -14.31 1.81 -17.91
CA ALA A 131 -13.68 2.71 -18.87
C ALA A 131 -14.69 3.77 -19.35
N ASN A 132 -14.20 4.92 -19.80
CA ASN A 132 -14.99 5.91 -20.53
C ASN A 132 -14.11 6.71 -21.49
N PHE A 133 -14.69 7.12 -22.62
CA PHE A 133 -14.03 8.05 -23.53
C PHE A 133 -13.68 9.34 -22.80
N ASN A 134 -12.45 9.82 -22.99
CA ASN A 134 -11.96 11.04 -22.33
C ASN A 134 -11.05 11.89 -23.22
N ASN A 135 -10.85 11.52 -24.48
CA ASN A 135 -9.97 12.17 -25.45
C ASN A 135 -8.49 12.33 -25.01
N VAL A 136 -8.10 11.74 -23.88
CA VAL A 136 -6.74 11.80 -23.32
C VAL A 136 -6.09 10.43 -23.41
N PHE A 137 -6.70 9.42 -22.79
CA PHE A 137 -6.16 8.06 -22.74
C PHE A 137 -7.02 7.08 -23.56
N TYR A 138 -8.34 7.22 -23.46
CA TYR A 138 -9.33 6.57 -24.31
C TYR A 138 -9.82 7.56 -25.39
N ARG A 139 -9.41 7.32 -26.65
CA ARG A 139 -9.63 8.22 -27.82
C ARG A 139 -10.38 7.63 -29.01
N VAL A 140 -11.01 6.46 -28.86
CA VAL A 140 -11.67 5.77 -29.99
C VAL A 140 -13.16 5.70 -29.75
N HIS A 141 -13.97 6.05 -30.74
CA HIS A 141 -15.41 5.79 -30.66
C HIS A 141 -15.71 4.37 -31.13
N LEU A 142 -16.27 3.55 -30.27
CA LEU A 142 -16.60 2.15 -30.54
C LEU A 142 -18.08 1.98 -30.89
N LYS A 143 -18.40 0.88 -31.57
CA LYS A 143 -19.77 0.44 -31.82
C LYS A 143 -20.03 -1.02 -31.42
N ALA A 144 -18.98 -1.79 -31.17
CA ALA A 144 -19.09 -3.14 -30.63
C ALA A 144 -17.82 -3.53 -29.87
N ILE A 145 -17.95 -4.47 -28.94
CA ILE A 145 -16.83 -5.08 -28.22
C ILE A 145 -16.88 -6.60 -28.33
N THR A 146 -15.72 -7.25 -28.21
CA THR A 146 -15.60 -8.71 -28.18
C THR A 146 -14.34 -9.14 -27.45
N VAL A 147 -14.30 -10.38 -26.97
CA VAL A 147 -13.07 -10.97 -26.42
C VAL A 147 -12.61 -12.09 -27.34
N HIS A 148 -11.35 -12.03 -27.74
CA HIS A 148 -10.68 -13.06 -28.53
C HIS A 148 -9.35 -13.41 -27.86
N LYS A 149 -9.10 -14.70 -27.59
CA LYS A 149 -7.87 -15.21 -26.95
C LYS A 149 -7.47 -14.44 -25.67
N ASN A 150 -8.40 -14.25 -24.74
CA ASN A 150 -8.19 -13.49 -23.48
C ASN A 150 -7.74 -12.03 -23.68
N GLN A 151 -8.13 -11.41 -24.78
CA GLN A 151 -7.88 -10.00 -25.06
C GLN A 151 -9.19 -9.33 -25.47
N LEU A 152 -9.46 -8.15 -24.90
CA LEU A 152 -10.60 -7.31 -25.26
C LEU A 152 -10.29 -6.56 -26.56
N TYR A 153 -11.23 -6.60 -27.49
CA TYR A 153 -11.23 -5.89 -28.75
C TYR A 153 -12.47 -5.02 -28.88
N GLY A 154 -12.32 -3.91 -29.59
CA GLY A 154 -13.39 -2.98 -29.95
C GLY A 154 -13.42 -2.79 -31.47
N LEU A 155 -14.62 -2.76 -32.03
CA LEU A 155 -14.85 -2.31 -33.40
C LEU A 155 -15.17 -0.81 -33.36
N GLY A 156 -14.33 0.01 -33.99
CA GLY A 156 -14.50 1.45 -34.09
C GLY A 156 -15.66 1.84 -35.01
N LYS A 157 -16.21 3.05 -34.81
CA LYS A 157 -17.19 3.66 -35.73
C LYS A 157 -16.59 3.90 -37.12
N ASP A 158 -15.27 4.00 -37.21
CA ASP A 158 -14.46 4.05 -38.44
C ASP A 158 -14.24 2.68 -39.11
N ASN A 159 -14.87 1.61 -38.60
CA ASN A 159 -14.75 0.23 -39.07
C ASN A 159 -13.37 -0.42 -38.84
N LYS A 160 -12.49 0.18 -38.06
CA LYS A 160 -11.22 -0.44 -37.66
C LYS A 160 -11.37 -1.30 -36.41
N ILE A 161 -10.49 -2.28 -36.26
CA ILE A 161 -10.45 -3.14 -35.08
C ILE A 161 -9.34 -2.65 -34.15
N TYR A 162 -9.67 -2.50 -32.88
CA TYR A 162 -8.76 -2.07 -31.84
C TYR A 162 -8.63 -3.15 -30.78
N ARG A 163 -7.44 -3.29 -30.21
CA ARG A 163 -7.21 -4.07 -28.99
C ARG A 163 -7.07 -3.12 -27.80
N ALA A 164 -7.64 -3.52 -26.67
CA ALA A 164 -7.44 -2.84 -25.39
C ALA A 164 -6.00 -3.07 -24.91
N VAL A 165 -5.29 -2.02 -24.55
CA VAL A 165 -3.95 -2.10 -23.96
C VAL A 165 -3.88 -1.24 -22.70
N GLN A 166 -3.06 -1.68 -21.77
CA GLN A 166 -2.70 -0.98 -20.55
C GLN A 166 -1.35 -0.29 -20.74
N GLN A 167 -1.12 0.79 -20.00
CA GLN A 167 0.17 1.48 -20.00
C GLN A 167 0.69 1.56 -18.57
N THR A 168 1.94 1.15 -18.42
CA THR A 168 2.67 1.22 -17.16
C THR A 168 4.00 1.93 -17.42
N GLU A 169 4.35 2.86 -16.54
CA GLU A 169 5.68 3.43 -16.41
C GLU A 169 6.45 2.67 -15.34
N GLY A 170 7.46 1.91 -15.75
CA GLY A 170 8.13 0.95 -14.87
C GLY A 170 7.26 -0.28 -14.59
N ASP A 171 7.58 -1.00 -13.51
CA ASP A 171 6.77 -2.12 -13.01
C ASP A 171 6.23 -1.80 -11.60
N LEU A 172 4.95 -2.06 -11.38
CA LEU A 172 4.37 -2.21 -10.06
C LEU A 172 4.83 -3.54 -9.46
N THR A 173 5.26 -3.53 -8.21
CA THR A 173 5.84 -4.69 -7.54
C THR A 173 5.38 -4.82 -6.10
N VAL A 174 5.39 -6.07 -5.62
CA VAL A 174 5.53 -6.39 -4.19
C VAL A 174 6.97 -6.80 -3.96
N LYS A 175 7.62 -6.20 -2.97
CA LYS A 175 8.94 -6.62 -2.51
C LYS A 175 8.88 -7.02 -1.04
N ALA A 176 9.44 -8.17 -0.72
CA ALA A 176 9.46 -8.71 0.63
C ALA A 176 10.88 -8.98 1.09
N VAL A 177 11.12 -8.75 2.38
CA VAL A 177 12.32 -9.17 3.10
C VAL A 177 11.92 -10.02 4.29
N ALA A 178 12.56 -11.17 4.44
CA ALA A 178 12.41 -12.05 5.59
C ALA A 178 13.72 -12.08 6.37
N ILE A 179 13.67 -11.85 7.68
CA ILE A 179 14.82 -11.82 8.59
C ILE A 179 14.56 -12.82 9.72
N GLY A 180 15.52 -13.69 10.00
CA GLY A 180 15.42 -14.69 11.07
C GLY A 180 16.66 -14.75 11.95
N GLU A 181 16.45 -15.11 13.21
CA GLU A 181 17.46 -15.32 14.25
C GLU A 181 16.81 -16.19 15.34
N GLY A 182 17.56 -17.13 15.93
CA GLY A 182 17.10 -17.90 17.09
C GLY A 182 15.77 -18.64 16.91
N GLY A 183 15.43 -19.05 15.68
CA GLY A 183 14.14 -19.69 15.34
C GLY A 183 12.95 -18.74 15.20
N GLN A 184 13.11 -17.45 15.51
CA GLN A 184 12.14 -16.40 15.21
C GLN A 184 12.35 -15.87 13.79
N SER A 185 11.30 -15.32 13.19
CA SER A 185 11.36 -14.75 11.84
C SER A 185 10.30 -13.67 11.68
N VAL A 186 10.72 -12.53 11.14
CA VAL A 186 9.84 -11.43 10.74
C VAL A 186 9.90 -11.23 9.24
N VAL A 187 8.81 -10.74 8.65
CA VAL A 187 8.69 -10.43 7.23
C VAL A 187 8.15 -9.02 7.07
N MET A 188 8.90 -8.16 6.38
CA MET A 188 8.45 -6.83 5.95
C MET A 188 8.14 -6.87 4.46
N VAL A 189 7.01 -6.28 4.06
CA VAL A 189 6.54 -6.25 2.68
C VAL A 189 6.21 -4.82 2.29
N GLY A 190 6.86 -4.31 1.26
CA GLY A 190 6.49 -3.06 0.57
C GLY A 190 5.70 -3.38 -0.70
N THR A 191 4.58 -2.69 -0.90
CA THR A 191 3.70 -2.90 -2.05
C THR A 191 3.52 -1.60 -2.83
N ASP A 192 3.60 -1.65 -4.17
CA ASP A 192 3.25 -0.53 -5.04
C ASP A 192 1.72 -0.43 -5.22
N LEU A 193 1.04 -0.16 -4.10
CA LEU A 193 -0.41 -0.02 -4.01
C LEU A 193 -0.77 1.23 -3.20
N CYS A 194 -1.97 1.75 -3.41
CA CYS A 194 -2.50 2.87 -2.63
C CYS A 194 -2.82 2.43 -1.19
N GLY A 195 -3.48 1.29 -1.02
CA GLY A 195 -3.78 0.75 0.30
C GLY A 195 -4.64 -0.51 0.22
N PHE A 196 -5.08 -1.01 1.36
CA PHE A 196 -5.82 -2.26 1.48
C PHE A 196 -6.72 -2.27 2.69
N ASN A 197 -7.79 -3.07 2.62
CA ASN A 197 -8.65 -3.36 3.77
C ASN A 197 -7.99 -4.39 4.71
N THR A 198 -8.20 -4.22 6.02
CA THR A 198 -7.78 -5.18 7.06
C THR A 198 -8.15 -6.64 6.75
N SER A 199 -9.36 -6.89 6.23
CA SER A 199 -9.85 -8.25 5.95
C SER A 199 -8.99 -8.97 4.90
N PHE A 200 -8.61 -8.25 3.84
CA PHE A 200 -7.74 -8.76 2.77
C PHE A 200 -6.35 -9.11 3.32
N ILE A 201 -5.73 -8.19 4.07
CA ILE A 201 -4.42 -8.43 4.69
C ILE A 201 -4.46 -9.58 5.70
N THR A 202 -5.50 -9.64 6.53
CA THR A 202 -5.68 -10.72 7.51
C THR A 202 -5.75 -12.07 6.81
N SER A 203 -6.48 -12.17 5.69
CA SER A 203 -6.54 -13.41 4.91
C SER A 203 -5.18 -13.85 4.35
N ILE A 204 -4.36 -12.90 3.90
CA ILE A 204 -2.98 -13.17 3.44
C ILE A 204 -2.12 -13.66 4.60
N LYS A 205 -2.14 -12.98 5.75
CA LYS A 205 -1.36 -13.36 6.93
C LYS A 205 -1.74 -14.76 7.44
N GLN A 206 -3.03 -15.10 7.43
CA GLN A 206 -3.50 -16.44 7.78
C GLN A 206 -2.97 -17.52 6.82
N GLU A 207 -2.91 -17.23 5.52
CA GLU A 207 -2.36 -18.17 4.54
C GLU A 207 -0.84 -18.32 4.69
N VAL A 208 -0.13 -17.23 4.97
CA VAL A 208 1.31 -17.26 5.30
C VAL A 208 1.57 -18.11 6.54
N TYR A 209 0.75 -17.96 7.59
CA TYR A 209 0.83 -18.79 8.80
C TYR A 209 0.62 -20.27 8.47
N LYS A 210 -0.45 -20.61 7.75
CA LYS A 210 -0.75 -22.01 7.37
C LYS A 210 0.37 -22.65 6.55
N LYS A 211 1.01 -21.89 5.65
CA LYS A 211 2.00 -22.42 4.70
C LYS A 211 3.43 -22.45 5.26
N HIS A 212 3.79 -21.48 6.09
CA HIS A 212 5.18 -21.25 6.51
C HIS A 212 5.37 -21.20 8.03
N ASN A 213 4.30 -21.37 8.81
CA ASN A 213 4.29 -21.23 10.27
C ASN A 213 4.83 -19.88 10.76
N ILE A 214 4.65 -18.82 9.97
CA ILE A 214 5.00 -17.45 10.36
C ILE A 214 3.77 -16.78 10.95
N ARG A 215 3.85 -16.42 12.23
CA ARG A 215 2.74 -15.80 12.98
C ARG A 215 2.27 -14.49 12.30
N PRO A 216 0.96 -14.17 12.27
CA PRO A 216 0.46 -12.93 11.69
C PRO A 216 1.12 -11.65 12.22
N GLU A 217 1.50 -11.66 13.50
CA GLU A 217 2.20 -10.58 14.19
C GLU A 217 3.65 -10.41 13.72
N ALA A 218 4.21 -11.41 13.04
CA ALA A 218 5.55 -11.38 12.47
C ALA A 218 5.56 -10.92 11.00
N VAL A 219 4.41 -10.60 10.42
CA VAL A 219 4.29 -10.15 9.02
C VAL A 219 3.77 -8.72 9.01
N LEU A 220 4.54 -7.79 8.49
CA LEU A 220 4.16 -6.39 8.30
C LEU A 220 4.00 -6.13 6.81
N ILE A 221 2.83 -5.67 6.39
CA ILE A 221 2.56 -5.31 4.99
C ILE A 221 2.30 -3.81 4.93
N ASN A 222 3.06 -3.11 4.10
CA ASN A 222 3.03 -1.66 3.92
C ASN A 222 2.64 -1.31 2.47
N ALA A 223 1.78 -0.31 2.32
CA ALA A 223 1.49 0.31 1.05
C ALA A 223 2.45 1.48 0.83
N SER A 224 3.14 1.54 -0.32
CA SER A 224 3.90 2.73 -0.73
C SER A 224 3.00 3.96 -0.82
N HIS A 225 1.70 3.72 -1.01
CA HIS A 225 0.63 4.69 -1.16
C HIS A 225 0.62 5.36 -2.53
N THR A 226 1.13 4.69 -3.57
CA THR A 226 1.03 5.26 -4.94
C THR A 226 -0.43 5.37 -5.35
N HIS A 227 -0.82 6.57 -5.79
CA HIS A 227 -2.15 6.83 -6.34
C HIS A 227 -2.24 6.48 -7.83
N PHE A 228 -1.21 5.84 -8.39
CA PHE A 228 -1.12 5.44 -9.79
C PHE A 228 -1.11 3.91 -9.92
N ALA A 229 -1.66 3.21 -8.93
CA ALA A 229 -1.93 1.78 -8.97
C ALA A 229 -3.44 1.51 -9.01
N PRO A 230 -3.86 0.33 -9.50
CA PRO A 230 -5.26 -0.09 -9.43
C PRO A 230 -5.81 -0.09 -8.00
N SER A 231 -7.11 0.17 -7.87
CA SER A 231 -7.80 0.11 -6.58
C SER A 231 -7.75 -1.29 -5.95
N THR A 232 -7.25 -1.34 -4.71
CA THR A 232 -7.15 -2.54 -3.87
C THR A 232 -7.81 -2.37 -2.50
N GLN A 233 -8.53 -1.27 -2.32
CA GLN A 233 -9.34 -1.03 -1.12
C GLN A 233 -10.73 -0.48 -1.46
N ASP A 234 -11.67 -0.68 -0.55
CA ASP A 234 -13.03 -0.20 -0.72
C ASP A 234 -13.11 1.33 -0.60
N TRP A 235 -13.42 1.98 -1.71
CA TRP A 235 -13.61 3.42 -1.83
C TRP A 235 -15.08 3.79 -2.05
N THR A 236 -15.99 3.23 -1.25
CA THR A 236 -17.43 3.26 -1.51
C THR A 236 -17.99 4.68 -1.74
N THR A 237 -17.48 5.68 -1.03
CA THR A 237 -17.96 7.07 -1.15
C THR A 237 -17.25 7.89 -2.24
N TRP A 238 -16.26 7.33 -2.93
CA TRP A 238 -15.70 7.89 -4.17
C TRP A 238 -16.55 7.54 -5.40
N GLY A 239 -17.38 6.50 -5.29
CA GLY A 239 -18.24 5.99 -6.36
C GLY A 239 -17.93 4.53 -6.68
N SER A 240 -18.91 3.80 -7.20
CA SER A 240 -18.80 2.36 -7.48
C SER A 240 -17.65 2.01 -8.45
N HIS A 241 -17.27 2.94 -9.32
CA HIS A 241 -16.15 2.80 -10.24
C HIS A 241 -14.77 2.73 -9.57
N GLN A 242 -14.64 3.11 -8.30
CA GLN A 242 -13.40 3.02 -7.51
C GLN A 242 -13.29 1.72 -6.69
N LEU A 243 -14.29 0.82 -6.78
CA LEU A 243 -14.22 -0.46 -6.08
C LEU A 243 -13.16 -1.37 -6.70
N PRO A 244 -12.44 -2.16 -5.87
CA PRO A 244 -11.42 -3.07 -6.36
C PRO A 244 -11.94 -4.03 -7.43
N ASP A 245 -11.13 -4.27 -8.46
CA ASP A 245 -11.42 -5.35 -9.40
C ASP A 245 -11.07 -6.70 -8.75
N THR A 246 -12.08 -7.55 -8.53
CA THR A 246 -11.93 -8.87 -7.90
C THR A 246 -10.93 -9.79 -8.61
N LEU A 247 -10.81 -9.72 -9.94
CA LEU A 247 -9.85 -10.51 -10.71
C LEU A 247 -8.42 -9.96 -10.54
N TYR A 248 -8.25 -8.66 -10.41
CA TYR A 248 -6.94 -8.08 -10.09
C TYR A 248 -6.53 -8.39 -8.65
N LEU A 249 -7.40 -8.07 -7.69
CA LEU A 249 -7.13 -8.24 -6.27
C LEU A 249 -6.81 -9.70 -5.91
N ASN A 250 -7.62 -10.65 -6.38
CA ASN A 250 -7.45 -12.07 -6.07
C ASN A 250 -6.60 -12.85 -7.08
N GLY A 251 -6.51 -12.41 -8.33
CA GLY A 251 -5.76 -13.10 -9.38
C GLY A 251 -4.33 -12.58 -9.59
N VAL A 252 -4.02 -11.36 -9.12
CA VAL A 252 -2.71 -10.72 -9.27
C VAL A 252 -2.13 -10.36 -7.90
N VAL A 253 -2.80 -9.48 -7.15
CA VAL A 253 -2.25 -8.90 -5.91
C VAL A 253 -2.01 -9.96 -4.84
N ARG A 254 -3.05 -10.71 -4.45
CA ARG A 254 -2.93 -11.74 -3.41
C ARG A 254 -1.85 -12.79 -3.74
N PRO A 255 -1.84 -13.42 -4.93
CA PRO A 255 -0.79 -14.36 -5.30
C PRO A 255 0.61 -13.73 -5.34
N ALA A 256 0.75 -12.48 -5.77
CA ALA A 256 2.03 -11.78 -5.81
C ALA A 256 2.60 -11.56 -4.40
N VAL A 257 1.77 -11.09 -3.45
CA VAL A 257 2.18 -10.92 -2.05
C VAL A 257 2.61 -12.25 -1.43
N LEU A 258 1.80 -13.30 -1.59
CA LEU A 258 2.11 -14.64 -1.08
C LEU A 258 3.40 -15.21 -1.70
N LYS A 259 3.60 -14.99 -3.00
CA LYS A 259 4.80 -15.41 -3.72
C LYS A 259 6.04 -14.69 -3.20
N ALA A 260 6.00 -13.36 -3.10
CA ALA A 260 7.13 -12.56 -2.59
C ALA A 260 7.52 -13.00 -1.18
N ILE A 261 6.55 -13.15 -0.27
CA ILE A 261 6.80 -13.64 1.11
C ILE A 261 7.43 -15.04 1.09
N SER A 262 6.83 -15.98 0.34
CA SER A 262 7.32 -17.37 0.26
C SER A 262 8.75 -17.44 -0.28
N GLN A 263 9.06 -16.63 -1.29
CA GLN A 263 10.39 -16.60 -1.91
C GLN A 263 11.41 -15.91 -1.00
N ALA A 264 11.06 -14.80 -0.33
CA ALA A 264 11.95 -14.14 0.62
C ALA A 264 12.36 -15.10 1.75
N LEU A 265 11.41 -15.87 2.30
CA LEU A 265 11.66 -16.89 3.32
C LEU A 265 12.61 -18.00 2.83
N LYS A 266 12.43 -18.47 1.58
CA LYS A 266 13.27 -19.50 0.94
C LYS A 266 14.68 -18.99 0.60
N ASN A 267 14.78 -17.70 0.27
CA ASN A 267 16.02 -17.06 -0.16
C ASN A 267 16.90 -16.63 1.01
N ARG A 268 16.52 -16.93 2.25
CA ARG A 268 17.31 -16.54 3.42
C ARG A 268 18.71 -17.14 3.39
N ARG A 269 19.71 -16.31 3.66
CA ARG A 269 21.13 -16.66 3.78
C ARG A 269 21.72 -15.92 4.97
N SER A 270 22.83 -16.44 5.48
CA SER A 270 23.64 -15.76 6.50
C SER A 270 23.98 -14.34 6.04
N SER A 271 23.58 -13.36 6.83
CA SER A 271 23.68 -11.93 6.48
C SER A 271 24.01 -11.09 7.70
N LEU A 272 24.74 -10.00 7.44
CA LEU A 272 24.94 -8.90 8.38
C LEU A 272 23.89 -7.83 8.11
N LEU A 273 23.36 -7.28 9.19
CA LEU A 273 22.39 -6.18 9.13
C LEU A 273 23.02 -4.92 9.70
N SER A 274 22.88 -3.81 8.99
CA SER A 274 23.40 -2.51 9.40
C SER A 274 22.36 -1.42 9.19
N PHE A 275 22.25 -0.51 10.15
CA PHE A 275 21.31 0.59 10.13
C PHE A 275 22.03 1.93 9.97
N GLY A 276 21.51 2.78 9.09
CA GLY A 276 21.95 4.15 8.89
C GLY A 276 20.74 5.07 8.88
N ARG A 277 20.92 6.28 9.41
CA ARG A 277 19.93 7.36 9.37
C ARG A 277 20.58 8.60 8.78
N GLY A 278 19.92 9.17 7.79
CA GLY A 278 20.19 10.51 7.29
C GLY A 278 18.90 11.34 7.30
N SER A 279 18.84 12.32 6.42
CA SER A 279 17.67 13.15 6.19
C SER A 279 17.42 13.29 4.69
N THR A 280 16.19 13.58 4.31
CA THR A 280 15.81 13.90 2.93
C THR A 280 14.93 15.14 2.90
N ALA A 281 15.05 15.95 1.85
CA ALA A 281 14.28 17.18 1.67
C ALA A 281 13.19 17.04 0.60
N ILE A 282 12.80 15.80 0.26
CA ILE A 282 11.82 15.56 -0.80
C ILE A 282 10.41 16.03 -0.45
N GLY A 283 10.07 16.18 0.83
CA GLY A 283 8.72 16.45 1.32
C GLY A 283 8.56 17.79 2.01
N HIS A 284 7.31 18.26 2.08
CA HIS A 284 6.89 19.37 2.93
C HIS A 284 5.47 19.12 3.45
N ASN A 285 5.13 19.72 4.58
CA ASN A 285 3.77 19.64 5.11
C ASN A 285 2.81 20.43 4.22
N ARG A 286 1.77 19.76 3.71
CA ARG A 286 0.83 20.33 2.73
C ARG A 286 -0.32 21.09 3.37
N THR A 287 -0.50 20.94 4.69
CA THR A 287 -1.75 21.30 5.35
C THR A 287 -1.55 22.38 6.41
N LEU A 288 -0.68 22.14 7.38
CA LEU A 288 -0.37 23.10 8.44
C LEU A 288 0.60 24.16 7.92
N LYS A 289 0.47 25.39 8.42
CA LYS A 289 1.27 26.56 7.98
C LYS A 289 1.99 27.21 9.16
N GLY A 290 3.13 27.84 8.90
CA GLY A 290 3.95 28.54 9.90
C GLY A 290 5.40 28.05 9.95
N PRO A 291 6.26 28.67 10.77
CA PRO A 291 7.68 28.31 10.87
C PRO A 291 7.92 26.96 11.56
N ASP A 292 7.02 26.54 12.46
CA ASP A 292 7.19 25.33 13.30
C ASP A 292 6.33 24.15 12.81
N VAL A 293 6.06 24.09 11.51
CA VAL A 293 5.23 23.03 10.94
C VAL A 293 5.99 21.71 10.96
N PRO A 294 5.43 20.63 11.54
CA PRO A 294 6.15 19.39 11.68
C PRO A 294 6.41 18.73 10.32
N TYR A 295 7.63 18.23 10.16
CA TYR A 295 8.03 17.32 9.10
C TYR A 295 9.16 16.40 9.62
N ASP A 296 8.87 15.12 9.76
CA ASP A 296 9.89 14.10 9.98
C ASP A 296 10.65 13.83 8.69
N ASN A 297 11.74 14.58 8.49
CA ASN A 297 12.61 14.46 7.35
C ASN A 297 13.64 13.32 7.45
N ALA A 298 13.54 12.45 8.48
CA ALA A 298 14.45 11.33 8.63
C ALA A 298 14.33 10.35 7.45
N LEU A 299 15.48 9.87 6.99
CA LEU A 299 15.60 8.80 6.01
C LEU A 299 16.36 7.64 6.65
N ASP A 300 15.65 6.55 6.91
CA ASP A 300 16.21 5.36 7.53
C ASP A 300 16.56 4.31 6.47
N VAL A 301 17.71 3.67 6.62
CA VAL A 301 18.19 2.61 5.72
C VAL A 301 18.67 1.41 6.55
N LEU A 302 18.04 0.27 6.33
CA LEU A 302 18.52 -1.05 6.78
C LEU A 302 19.22 -1.73 5.62
N GLN A 303 20.54 -1.86 5.69
CA GLN A 303 21.34 -2.65 4.76
C GLN A 303 21.41 -4.11 5.20
N ILE A 304 21.29 -5.01 4.22
CA ILE A 304 21.38 -6.45 4.38
C ILE A 304 22.52 -6.91 3.47
N GLU A 305 23.62 -7.38 4.05
CA GLU A 305 24.78 -7.87 3.30
C GLU A 305 24.95 -9.38 3.51
N ASN A 306 24.90 -10.15 2.43
CA ASN A 306 25.15 -11.59 2.47
C ASN A 306 26.63 -11.86 2.81
N THR A 307 26.89 -12.71 3.81
CA THR A 307 28.26 -12.99 4.27
C THR A 307 29.07 -13.83 3.29
N ALA A 308 28.43 -14.51 2.34
CA ALA A 308 29.11 -15.41 1.41
C ALA A 308 29.60 -14.71 0.13
N ASP A 309 28.81 -13.76 -0.41
CA ASP A 309 29.08 -13.11 -1.70
C ASP A 309 29.05 -11.58 -1.64
N HIS A 310 28.88 -11.00 -0.45
CA HIS A 310 28.81 -9.54 -0.21
C HIS A 310 27.70 -8.81 -0.98
N THR A 311 26.71 -9.54 -1.51
CA THR A 311 25.55 -8.94 -2.18
C THR A 311 24.75 -8.12 -1.18
N LYS A 312 24.37 -6.89 -1.57
CA LYS A 312 23.63 -5.95 -0.73
C LYS A 312 22.19 -5.81 -1.20
N SER A 313 21.25 -5.89 -0.26
CA SER A 313 19.87 -5.45 -0.41
C SER A 313 19.56 -4.41 0.67
N ILE A 314 18.54 -3.59 0.47
CA ILE A 314 18.17 -2.56 1.46
C ILE A 314 16.67 -2.48 1.69
N VAL A 315 16.29 -2.07 2.90
CA VAL A 315 15.00 -1.46 3.20
C VAL A 315 15.25 0.01 3.48
N PHE A 316 14.51 0.91 2.85
CA PHE A 316 14.60 2.35 3.12
C PHE A 316 13.23 2.96 3.38
N LEU A 317 13.18 3.94 4.28
CA LEU A 317 11.94 4.43 4.86
C LEU A 317 11.99 5.95 5.07
N THR A 318 10.99 6.64 4.53
CA THR A 318 10.71 8.06 4.76
C THR A 318 9.22 8.33 4.55
N GLY A 319 8.67 9.40 5.14
CA GLY A 319 7.26 9.75 5.02
C GLY A 319 7.01 10.86 3.99
N CYS A 320 6.45 10.51 2.84
CA CYS A 320 6.03 11.49 1.82
C CYS A 320 5.02 10.86 0.85
N HIS A 321 3.88 11.51 0.56
CA HIS A 321 2.90 10.97 -0.38
C HIS A 321 3.49 10.74 -1.79
N PRO A 322 3.27 9.59 -2.45
CA PRO A 322 3.63 9.36 -3.85
C PRO A 322 2.52 9.90 -4.75
N VAL A 323 2.54 11.22 -4.93
CA VAL A 323 1.60 11.98 -5.73
C VAL A 323 2.35 12.90 -6.69
N PHE A 324 1.80 13.12 -7.87
CA PHE A 324 2.25 14.13 -8.82
C PHE A 324 1.06 14.62 -9.65
N SER A 325 1.30 15.58 -10.55
CA SER A 325 0.27 16.15 -11.43
C SER A 325 -0.52 15.08 -12.19
N ASN A 326 -1.83 15.06 -12.00
CA ASN A 326 -2.75 14.10 -12.64
C ASN A 326 -3.26 14.63 -14.00
N VAL A 327 -2.38 15.24 -14.79
CA VAL A 327 -2.71 15.89 -16.07
C VAL A 327 -2.18 15.05 -17.23
N GLY A 328 -2.96 14.94 -18.30
CA GLY A 328 -2.55 14.21 -19.52
C GLY A 328 -2.54 12.70 -19.35
N GLU A 329 -1.78 12.00 -20.20
CA GLU A 329 -1.71 10.53 -20.21
C GLU A 329 -1.10 9.96 -18.91
N GLU A 330 -0.22 10.71 -18.22
CA GLU A 330 0.40 10.26 -16.97
C GLU A 330 -0.65 10.02 -15.86
N GLY A 331 -1.73 10.81 -15.85
CA GLY A 331 -2.84 10.64 -14.91
C GLY A 331 -3.57 9.29 -14.99
N PHE A 332 -3.44 8.61 -16.13
CA PHE A 332 -4.06 7.30 -16.39
C PHE A 332 -3.04 6.17 -16.47
N THR A 333 -1.74 6.48 -16.43
CA THR A 333 -0.65 5.51 -16.57
C THR A 333 -0.35 4.88 -15.22
N LEU A 334 -0.18 3.56 -15.19
CA LEU A 334 0.19 2.86 -13.97
C LEU A 334 1.64 3.20 -13.61
N SER A 335 1.92 3.51 -12.34
CA SER A 335 3.25 3.89 -11.90
C SER A 335 3.44 3.64 -10.41
N ALA A 336 4.63 3.15 -10.04
CA ALA A 336 5.07 3.07 -8.66
C ALA A 336 5.50 4.44 -8.09
N ASN A 337 5.42 5.51 -8.90
CA ASN A 337 5.75 6.90 -8.55
C ASN A 337 7.22 7.05 -8.11
N TYR A 338 7.57 8.11 -7.37
CA TYR A 338 8.92 8.36 -6.89
C TYR A 338 9.55 7.17 -6.13
N PRO A 339 8.82 6.33 -5.36
CA PRO A 339 9.39 5.12 -4.77
C PRO A 339 9.87 4.11 -5.80
N GLY A 340 9.18 4.00 -6.94
CA GLY A 340 9.62 3.18 -8.08
C GLY A 340 10.92 3.69 -8.69
N GLU A 341 10.98 5.00 -8.98
CA GLU A 341 12.18 5.60 -9.56
C GLU A 341 13.39 5.52 -8.60
N ALA A 342 13.17 5.79 -7.31
CA ALA A 342 14.23 5.66 -6.31
C ALA A 342 14.82 4.25 -6.28
N ARG A 343 13.97 3.21 -6.27
CA ARG A 343 14.41 1.81 -6.32
C ARG A 343 15.17 1.49 -7.59
N LYS A 344 14.67 1.92 -8.75
CA LYS A 344 15.33 1.72 -10.05
C LYS A 344 16.73 2.34 -10.07
N VAL A 345 16.89 3.57 -9.58
CA VAL A 345 18.20 4.24 -9.51
C VAL A 345 19.13 3.48 -8.57
N LEU A 346 18.66 3.09 -7.37
CA LEU A 346 19.47 2.34 -6.39
C LEU A 346 19.91 0.98 -6.92
N GLU A 347 19.02 0.24 -7.57
CA GLU A 347 19.30 -1.10 -8.11
C GLU A 347 20.26 -1.06 -9.30
N LYS A 348 20.21 0.00 -10.09
CA LYS A 348 21.09 0.18 -11.26
C LYS A 348 22.45 0.78 -10.90
N GLU A 349 22.50 1.73 -9.97
CA GLU A 349 23.67 2.59 -9.76
C GLU A 349 24.38 2.39 -8.42
N ALA A 350 23.73 1.78 -7.42
CA ALA A 350 24.28 1.68 -6.07
C ALA A 350 24.73 0.25 -5.68
N GLY A 351 24.80 -0.67 -6.65
CA GLY A 351 25.18 -2.07 -6.39
C GLY A 351 24.19 -2.80 -5.47
N ILE A 352 22.95 -2.31 -5.40
CA ILE A 352 21.88 -2.89 -4.59
C ILE A 352 21.14 -3.92 -5.43
N LYS A 353 21.08 -5.17 -4.98
CA LYS A 353 20.33 -6.23 -5.66
C LYS A 353 18.82 -6.02 -5.56
N GLU A 354 18.34 -5.61 -4.41
CA GLU A 354 16.92 -5.38 -4.15
C GLU A 354 16.75 -4.22 -3.17
N ALA A 355 16.02 -3.19 -3.60
CA ALA A 355 15.64 -2.06 -2.77
C ALA A 355 14.15 -2.15 -2.43
N ILE A 356 13.81 -2.15 -1.14
CA ILE A 356 12.44 -2.19 -0.63
C ILE A 356 12.12 -0.84 -0.01
N PHE A 357 11.12 -0.14 -0.55
CA PHE A 357 10.59 1.07 0.06
C PHE A 357 9.49 0.71 1.07
N ILE A 358 9.55 1.34 2.24
CA ILE A 358 8.49 1.32 3.25
C ILE A 358 8.04 2.76 3.47
N GLN A 359 6.75 3.02 3.33
CA GLN A 359 6.19 4.34 3.52
C GLN A 359 6.15 4.70 5.01
N GLY A 360 6.78 5.83 5.35
CA GLY A 360 6.78 6.44 6.68
C GLY A 360 5.45 7.12 7.03
N CYS A 361 5.45 7.93 8.08
CA CYS A 361 4.30 8.77 8.44
C CYS A 361 4.22 10.00 7.53
N GLY A 362 3.62 9.82 6.34
CA GLY A 362 3.50 10.84 5.30
C GLY A 362 2.11 11.45 5.12
N GLY A 363 1.16 11.22 6.05
CA GLY A 363 -0.26 11.59 5.90
C GLY A 363 -0.50 13.05 5.49
N ASP A 364 0.30 13.96 6.03
CA ASP A 364 0.23 15.41 5.81
C ASP A 364 1.41 15.94 4.98
N ILE A 365 2.20 15.06 4.36
CA ILE A 365 3.43 15.42 3.62
C ILE A 365 3.26 15.16 2.13
N ASN A 366 3.47 16.19 1.31
CA ASN A 366 3.54 16.07 -0.16
C ASN A 366 4.98 16.30 -0.67
N PRO A 367 5.30 15.81 -1.89
CA PRO A 367 6.56 16.11 -2.54
C PRO A 367 6.74 17.61 -2.78
N VAL A 368 7.97 18.11 -2.62
CA VAL A 368 8.36 19.48 -2.99
C VAL A 368 8.44 19.63 -4.51
N GLN A 369 8.92 18.60 -5.20
CA GLN A 369 9.07 18.60 -6.65
C GLN A 369 7.76 18.19 -7.33
N ALA A 370 7.42 18.86 -8.42
CA ALA A 370 6.27 18.45 -9.25
C ALA A 370 6.54 17.17 -10.05
N ASN A 371 7.81 16.89 -10.36
CA ASN A 371 8.25 15.73 -11.14
C ASN A 371 8.65 14.57 -10.20
N HIS A 372 7.91 13.46 -10.29
CA HIS A 372 8.14 12.29 -9.47
C HIS A 372 9.48 11.59 -9.78
N ASN A 373 9.97 11.66 -11.02
CA ASN A 373 11.28 11.11 -11.39
C ASN A 373 12.42 11.87 -10.72
N LYS A 374 12.31 13.21 -10.63
CA LYS A 374 13.28 14.03 -9.89
C LYS A 374 13.23 13.72 -8.39
N THR A 375 12.04 13.62 -7.83
CA THR A 375 11.83 13.22 -6.43
C THR A 375 12.50 11.87 -6.11
N GLY A 376 12.31 10.88 -6.99
CA GLY A 376 12.89 9.55 -6.81
C GLY A 376 14.41 9.55 -6.95
N SER A 377 14.95 10.32 -7.90
CA SER A 377 16.39 10.49 -8.07
C SER A 377 17.05 11.17 -6.85
N ASP A 378 16.39 12.19 -6.29
CA ASP A 378 16.88 12.89 -5.10
C ASP A 378 16.87 11.97 -3.88
N LEU A 379 15.77 11.23 -3.67
CA LEU A 379 15.69 10.24 -2.61
C LEU A 379 16.76 9.15 -2.76
N ALA A 380 17.01 8.67 -3.97
CA ALA A 380 18.07 7.70 -4.23
C ALA A 380 19.48 8.27 -3.95
N ALA A 381 19.72 9.56 -4.25
CA ALA A 381 20.97 10.23 -3.90
C ALA A 381 21.16 10.31 -2.39
N ASP A 382 20.12 10.66 -1.63
CA ASP A 382 20.15 10.70 -0.17
C ASP A 382 20.43 9.30 0.43
N VAL A 383 19.79 8.25 -0.10
CA VAL A 383 20.07 6.86 0.30
C VAL A 383 21.51 6.47 -0.02
N LYS A 384 22.03 6.80 -1.21
CA LYS A 384 23.44 6.55 -1.58
C LYS A 384 24.40 7.24 -0.61
N SER A 385 24.11 8.48 -0.21
CA SER A 385 24.91 9.20 0.78
C SER A 385 24.97 8.47 2.11
N ILE A 386 23.84 7.93 2.60
CA ILE A 386 23.80 7.15 3.86
C ILE A 386 24.62 5.86 3.73
N LEU A 387 24.51 5.15 2.60
CA LEU A 387 25.24 3.90 2.35
C LEU A 387 26.77 4.08 2.28
N GLN A 388 27.25 5.31 2.04
CA GLN A 388 28.67 5.66 2.01
C GLN A 388 29.24 6.05 3.38
N GLN A 389 28.39 6.24 4.40
CA GLN A 389 28.80 6.55 5.77
C GLN A 389 28.90 5.29 6.63
N PRO A 390 29.65 5.32 7.75
CA PRO A 390 29.62 4.24 8.72
C PRO A 390 28.20 3.98 9.24
N MET A 391 27.72 2.74 9.08
CA MET A 391 26.41 2.30 9.55
C MET A 391 26.55 1.51 10.86
N GLN A 392 25.54 1.60 11.73
CA GLN A 392 25.53 0.84 12.97
C GLN A 392 25.06 -0.59 12.72
N GLN A 393 25.95 -1.56 12.92
CA GLN A 393 25.59 -2.96 12.80
C GLN A 393 24.57 -3.37 13.88
N LEU A 394 23.59 -4.18 13.47
CA LEU A 394 22.59 -4.72 14.38
C LEU A 394 23.09 -5.98 15.08
N SER A 395 22.71 -6.13 16.35
CA SER A 395 23.01 -7.33 17.14
C SER A 395 21.94 -7.58 18.18
N GLY A 396 21.64 -8.86 18.41
CA GLY A 396 20.64 -9.32 19.38
C GLY A 396 19.46 -10.05 18.73
N LYS A 397 18.50 -10.44 19.57
CA LYS A 397 17.37 -11.31 19.20
C LYS A 397 16.32 -10.61 18.35
N ILE A 398 15.45 -11.41 17.74
CA ILE A 398 14.22 -10.93 17.11
C ILE A 398 13.03 -11.09 18.06
N ASP A 399 12.23 -10.04 18.17
CA ASP A 399 10.97 -10.01 18.90
C ASP A 399 9.92 -9.17 18.13
N PHE A 400 8.64 -9.47 18.32
CA PHE A 400 7.57 -8.80 17.58
C PHE A 400 6.22 -8.82 18.28
N HIS A 401 5.46 -7.75 18.10
CA HIS A 401 4.15 -7.57 18.70
C HIS A 401 3.15 -6.95 17.74
N LEU A 402 1.86 -7.23 17.96
CA LEU A 402 0.73 -6.58 17.31
C LEU A 402 -0.30 -6.22 18.38
N ASP A 403 -0.79 -4.99 18.36
CA ASP A 403 -1.88 -4.52 19.21
C ASP A 403 -2.83 -3.62 18.42
N SER A 404 -3.96 -3.31 19.04
CA SER A 404 -4.92 -2.34 18.53
C SER A 404 -5.46 -1.44 19.64
N VAL A 405 -5.71 -0.19 19.28
CA VAL A 405 -6.57 0.71 20.07
C VAL A 405 -7.91 0.84 19.35
N ASN A 406 -9.00 0.59 20.07
CA ASN A 406 -10.35 0.72 19.55
C ASN A 406 -10.94 2.06 19.99
N PHE A 407 -11.00 3.03 19.09
CA PHE A 407 -11.61 4.33 19.39
C PHE A 407 -13.13 4.26 19.25
N PRO A 408 -13.91 4.81 20.21
CA PRO A 408 -15.36 4.79 20.12
C PRO A 408 -15.86 5.64 18.95
N VAL A 409 -16.90 5.16 18.27
CA VAL A 409 -17.57 5.89 17.18
C VAL A 409 -18.61 6.84 17.76
N ASN A 410 -18.30 8.13 17.74
CA ASN A 410 -19.26 9.20 18.03
C ASN A 410 -20.05 9.54 16.77
N ARG A 411 -21.00 8.67 16.41
CA ARG A 411 -21.79 8.80 15.18
C ARG A 411 -22.76 9.99 15.21
N TRP A 412 -23.04 10.51 14.03
CA TRP A 412 -24.13 11.47 13.84
C TRP A 412 -25.50 10.83 14.09
N SER A 413 -26.46 11.64 14.55
CA SER A 413 -27.86 11.23 14.65
C SER A 413 -28.43 10.93 13.26
N ARG A 414 -29.52 10.15 13.22
CA ARG A 414 -30.22 9.84 11.96
C ARG A 414 -30.69 11.12 11.26
N GLU A 415 -31.15 12.09 12.02
CA GLU A 415 -31.60 13.40 11.54
C GLU A 415 -30.44 14.18 10.90
N GLN A 416 -29.27 14.18 11.55
CA GLN A 416 -28.06 14.82 11.02
C GLN A 416 -27.61 14.19 9.70
N ILE A 417 -27.60 12.84 9.62
CA ILE A 417 -27.23 12.11 8.40
C ILE A 417 -28.17 12.47 7.24
N VAL A 418 -29.49 12.47 7.50
CA VAL A 418 -30.51 12.80 6.48
C VAL A 418 -30.40 14.26 6.04
N ALA A 419 -30.23 15.19 6.98
CA ALA A 419 -30.07 16.61 6.66
C ALA A 419 -28.84 16.86 5.79
N PHE A 420 -27.69 16.27 6.15
CA PHE A 420 -26.44 16.40 5.41
C PHE A 420 -26.55 15.87 3.97
N GLY A 421 -27.20 14.71 3.79
CA GLY A 421 -27.46 14.16 2.46
C GLY A 421 -28.34 15.08 1.60
N LYS A 422 -29.39 15.68 2.19
CA LYS A 422 -30.28 16.61 1.47
C LYS A 422 -29.58 17.91 1.08
N GLU A 423 -28.81 18.49 2.00
CA GLU A 423 -28.07 19.75 1.76
C GLU A 423 -27.11 19.61 0.57
N ASN A 424 -26.38 18.49 0.51
CA ASN A 424 -25.42 18.22 -0.56
C ASN A 424 -26.07 17.68 -1.85
N GLY A 425 -27.34 17.27 -1.82
CA GLY A 425 -28.06 16.76 -2.99
C GLY A 425 -28.37 17.82 -4.05
N ASN A 426 -28.26 19.12 -3.70
CA ASN A 426 -28.62 20.24 -4.57
C ASN A 426 -27.49 20.72 -5.48
N SER A 427 -26.31 20.10 -5.40
CA SER A 427 -25.11 20.50 -6.17
C SER A 427 -24.67 19.39 -7.13
N PRO A 428 -25.46 19.10 -8.19
CA PRO A 428 -25.06 18.09 -9.16
C PRO A 428 -23.76 18.49 -9.87
N ASN A 429 -22.88 17.51 -10.12
CA ASN A 429 -21.55 17.69 -10.71
C ASN A 429 -20.45 18.22 -9.78
N ASP A 430 -20.74 18.46 -8.51
CA ASP A 430 -19.72 18.69 -7.49
C ASP A 430 -19.29 17.35 -6.85
N VAL A 431 -18.03 16.96 -7.07
CA VAL A 431 -17.48 15.70 -6.55
C VAL A 431 -17.49 15.63 -5.01
N TYR A 432 -17.36 16.76 -4.31
CA TYR A 432 -17.40 16.81 -2.85
C TYR A 432 -18.83 16.65 -2.33
N ALA A 433 -19.79 17.33 -2.96
CA ALA A 433 -21.20 17.19 -2.62
C ALA A 433 -21.70 15.76 -2.89
N GLU A 434 -21.34 15.18 -4.03
CA GLU A 434 -21.68 13.80 -4.38
C GLU A 434 -21.10 12.78 -3.41
N LYS A 435 -19.85 12.98 -2.96
CA LYS A 435 -19.26 12.17 -1.88
C LYS A 435 -20.09 12.29 -0.61
N ASN A 436 -20.46 13.50 -0.20
CA ASN A 436 -21.25 13.72 1.02
C ASN A 436 -22.61 13.00 0.96
N VAL A 437 -23.28 13.03 -0.19
CA VAL A 437 -24.50 12.27 -0.44
C VAL A 437 -24.24 10.75 -0.35
N ARG A 438 -23.18 10.25 -1.01
CA ARG A 438 -22.81 8.82 -0.94
C ARG A 438 -22.50 8.38 0.49
N TRP A 439 -21.80 9.19 1.25
CA TRP A 439 -21.51 8.94 2.67
C TRP A 439 -22.80 8.90 3.50
N ALA A 440 -23.70 9.88 3.32
CA ALA A 440 -24.97 9.92 4.05
C ALA A 440 -25.83 8.67 3.76
N ASN A 441 -25.89 8.25 2.50
CA ASN A 441 -26.59 7.03 2.10
C ASN A 441 -25.97 5.77 2.72
N LEU A 442 -24.63 5.68 2.74
CA LEU A 442 -23.92 4.58 3.39
C LEU A 442 -24.23 4.52 4.88
N MET A 443 -24.16 5.65 5.59
CA MET A 443 -24.44 5.73 7.02
C MET A 443 -25.91 5.38 7.33
N ALA A 444 -26.86 5.90 6.55
CA ALA A 444 -28.27 5.57 6.71
C ALA A 444 -28.56 4.08 6.49
N LYS A 445 -27.91 3.46 5.49
CA LYS A 445 -27.99 2.01 5.24
C LYS A 445 -27.45 1.23 6.43
N LEU A 446 -26.26 1.55 6.92
CA LEU A 446 -25.65 0.89 8.08
C LEU A 446 -26.52 1.02 9.34
N ASP A 447 -27.08 2.21 9.58
CA ASP A 447 -27.99 2.45 10.70
C ASP A 447 -29.26 1.60 10.61
N SER A 448 -29.95 1.60 9.45
CA SER A 448 -31.18 0.82 9.25
C SER A 448 -30.99 -0.70 9.40
N GLN A 449 -29.77 -1.19 9.17
CA GLN A 449 -29.41 -2.60 9.28
C GLN A 449 -28.88 -2.97 10.67
N GLY A 450 -28.73 -2.00 11.58
CA GLY A 450 -28.08 -2.22 12.88
C GLY A 450 -26.60 -2.59 12.75
N LYS A 451 -25.93 -2.19 11.65
CA LYS A 451 -24.56 -2.56 11.30
C LYS A 451 -23.55 -1.41 11.44
N MET A 452 -23.95 -0.30 12.06
CA MET A 452 -23.03 0.81 12.31
C MET A 452 -21.86 0.35 13.19
N PRO A 453 -20.59 0.54 12.76
CA PRO A 453 -19.43 0.20 13.58
C PRO A 453 -19.48 0.95 14.91
N GLN A 454 -19.19 0.24 16.01
CA GLN A 454 -19.11 0.83 17.34
C GLN A 454 -17.74 1.42 17.64
N THR A 455 -16.71 0.96 16.93
CA THR A 455 -15.32 1.40 17.11
C THR A 455 -14.60 1.59 15.77
N MET A 456 -13.56 2.42 15.77
CA MET A 456 -12.58 2.57 14.71
C MET A 456 -11.22 2.08 15.22
N PRO A 457 -10.77 0.86 14.82
CA PRO A 457 -9.50 0.31 15.29
C PRO A 457 -8.31 1.02 14.64
N VAL A 458 -7.24 1.18 15.41
CA VAL A 458 -5.90 1.55 14.93
C VAL A 458 -4.95 0.45 15.35
N TYR A 459 -4.30 -0.18 14.37
CA TYR A 459 -3.36 -1.28 14.59
C TYR A 459 -1.93 -0.73 14.70
N MET A 460 -1.19 -1.22 15.70
CA MET A 460 0.23 -0.93 15.88
C MET A 460 1.00 -2.26 15.92
N GLN A 461 2.04 -2.36 15.13
CA GLN A 461 2.88 -3.54 15.03
C GLN A 461 4.33 -3.15 15.27
N THR A 462 5.08 -3.97 16.01
CA THR A 462 6.51 -3.72 16.22
C THR A 462 7.35 -4.91 15.88
N PHE A 463 8.51 -4.62 15.28
CA PHE A 463 9.62 -5.55 15.09
C PHE A 463 10.83 -5.01 15.82
N ASN A 464 11.35 -5.80 16.76
CA ASN A 464 12.63 -5.59 17.40
C ASN A 464 13.62 -6.55 16.74
N ILE A 465 14.59 -6.03 15.99
CA ILE A 465 15.66 -6.83 15.36
C ILE A 465 16.98 -6.37 15.96
N GLY A 466 17.45 -7.11 16.96
CA GLY A 466 18.56 -6.68 17.78
C GLY A 466 18.27 -5.36 18.49
N ASN A 467 19.08 -4.35 18.22
CA ASN A 467 18.96 -2.99 18.76
C ASN A 467 18.17 -2.02 17.86
N TRP A 468 17.58 -2.48 16.74
CA TRP A 468 16.67 -1.71 15.90
C TRP A 468 15.21 -2.05 16.19
N LYS A 469 14.37 -1.01 16.30
CA LYS A 469 12.92 -1.11 16.45
C LYS A 469 12.23 -0.48 15.24
N LEU A 470 11.35 -1.23 14.60
CA LEU A 470 10.38 -0.70 13.65
C LEU A 470 9.00 -0.67 14.31
N VAL A 471 8.33 0.48 14.24
CA VAL A 471 6.92 0.63 14.64
C VAL A 471 6.08 0.90 13.39
N GLY A 472 5.22 -0.05 13.00
CA GLY A 472 4.25 0.11 11.92
C GLY A 472 2.87 0.48 12.46
N ILE A 473 2.25 1.51 11.89
CA ILE A 473 0.92 1.99 12.28
C ILE A 473 0.00 1.92 11.06
N SER A 474 -1.21 1.42 11.25
CA SER A 474 -2.26 1.49 10.23
C SER A 474 -2.63 2.92 9.86
N ARG A 475 -3.38 3.09 8.77
CA ARG A 475 -3.95 4.36 8.29
C ARG A 475 -2.89 5.31 7.74
N GLU A 476 -3.35 6.38 7.11
CA GLU A 476 -2.49 7.45 6.59
C GLU A 476 -2.03 8.32 7.76
N THR A 477 -0.94 7.88 8.37
CA THR A 477 -0.45 8.45 9.63
C THR A 477 0.30 9.75 9.36
N VAL A 478 -0.13 10.84 10.01
CA VAL A 478 0.53 12.14 9.91
C VAL A 478 1.88 12.15 10.62
N THR A 479 2.76 13.07 10.22
CA THR A 479 4.18 13.06 10.57
C THR A 479 4.45 13.20 12.08
N ASP A 480 3.57 13.87 12.84
CA ASP A 480 3.70 14.04 14.30
C ASP A 480 3.90 12.70 15.03
N TYR A 481 3.27 11.60 14.58
CA TYR A 481 3.42 10.27 15.21
C TYR A 481 4.85 9.76 15.13
N SER A 482 5.50 9.88 13.97
CA SER A 482 6.89 9.43 13.83
C SER A 482 7.81 10.21 14.76
N ILE A 483 7.64 11.54 14.82
CA ILE A 483 8.39 12.43 15.71
C ILE A 483 8.16 12.02 17.18
N GLY A 484 6.90 11.85 17.58
CA GLY A 484 6.52 11.48 18.94
C GLY A 484 7.07 10.13 19.39
N ILE A 485 6.98 9.12 18.53
CA ILE A 485 7.42 7.75 18.82
C ILE A 485 8.95 7.69 18.91
N LYS A 486 9.68 8.35 18.02
CA LYS A 486 11.15 8.42 18.11
C LYS A 486 11.61 9.08 19.42
N LYS A 487 10.87 10.08 19.92
CA LYS A 487 11.15 10.75 21.21
C LYS A 487 10.95 9.84 22.43
N LEU A 488 10.22 8.74 22.32
CA LEU A 488 10.07 7.78 23.42
C LEU A 488 11.38 7.03 23.73
N TRP A 489 12.27 6.89 22.74
CA TRP A 489 13.54 6.19 22.87
C TRP A 489 14.71 7.02 22.33
N PRO A 490 15.10 8.11 23.02
CA PRO A 490 16.18 8.98 22.57
C PRO A 490 17.50 8.19 22.42
N GLY A 491 18.20 8.41 21.31
CA GLY A 491 19.45 7.72 21.00
C GLY A 491 19.32 6.24 20.62
N LYS A 492 18.10 5.70 20.51
CA LYS A 492 17.86 4.34 20.00
C LYS A 492 17.52 4.37 18.51
N LEU A 493 17.75 3.23 17.85
CA LEU A 493 17.44 3.05 16.44
C LEU A 493 15.94 2.72 16.29
N VAL A 494 15.11 3.74 16.12
CA VAL A 494 13.65 3.59 15.99
C VAL A 494 13.15 4.16 14.66
N SER A 495 12.59 3.29 13.81
CA SER A 495 11.91 3.66 12.57
C SER A 495 10.40 3.58 12.74
N VAL A 496 9.65 4.44 12.04
CA VAL A 496 8.19 4.48 12.16
C VAL A 496 7.55 4.50 10.77
N ALA A 497 6.78 3.46 10.46
CA ALA A 497 6.04 3.32 9.21
C ALA A 497 4.56 3.65 9.44
N GLY A 498 3.97 4.40 8.50
CA GLY A 498 2.51 4.51 8.37
C GLY A 498 1.99 3.44 7.41
N TYR A 499 0.70 3.49 7.06
CA TYR A 499 0.14 2.68 5.96
C TYR A 499 0.35 1.16 6.13
N CYS A 500 0.45 0.69 7.38
CA CYS A 500 0.74 -0.72 7.70
C CYS A 500 -0.53 -1.52 8.00
N ASN A 501 -0.71 -2.66 7.35
CA ASN A 501 -1.76 -3.68 7.56
C ASN A 501 -3.21 -3.25 7.27
N ASP A 502 -3.52 -1.96 7.36
CA ASP A 502 -4.81 -1.36 7.03
C ASP A 502 -4.63 0.12 6.64
N VAL A 503 -5.38 0.61 5.65
CA VAL A 503 -5.38 2.03 5.23
C VAL A 503 -6.82 2.57 5.19
N SER A 504 -7.54 2.42 6.31
CA SER A 504 -8.98 2.72 6.37
C SER A 504 -9.34 4.20 6.51
N SER A 505 -8.41 5.09 6.84
CA SER A 505 -8.57 6.56 6.80
C SER A 505 -7.24 7.26 7.02
N TYR A 506 -7.26 8.59 7.16
CA TYR A 506 -6.20 9.33 7.84
C TYR A 506 -6.16 9.02 9.33
N LEU A 507 -4.96 9.13 9.92
CA LEU A 507 -4.74 9.13 11.36
C LEU A 507 -4.18 10.50 11.77
N PRO A 508 -5.06 11.48 12.04
CA PRO A 508 -4.67 12.86 12.36
C PRO A 508 -4.15 13.01 13.80
N THR A 509 -3.80 14.24 14.17
CA THR A 509 -3.67 14.68 15.57
C THR A 509 -4.78 15.67 15.91
N SER A 510 -4.92 16.04 17.19
CA SER A 510 -5.84 17.10 17.63
C SER A 510 -5.66 18.41 16.86
N LYS A 511 -4.43 18.77 16.47
CA LYS A 511 -4.13 19.96 15.64
C LYS A 511 -4.91 19.94 14.33
N HIS A 512 -4.90 18.80 13.63
CA HIS A 512 -5.58 18.63 12.35
C HIS A 512 -7.10 18.64 12.52
N ILE A 513 -7.61 17.96 13.55
CA ILE A 513 -9.05 17.88 13.83
C ILE A 513 -9.59 19.28 14.17
N ASN A 514 -8.92 20.00 15.07
CA ASN A 514 -9.30 21.36 15.47
C ASN A 514 -9.21 22.36 14.32
N ALA A 515 -8.20 22.22 13.45
CA ALA A 515 -8.07 23.06 12.27
C ALA A 515 -9.14 22.75 11.19
N GLY A 516 -9.85 21.63 11.29
CA GLY A 516 -10.89 21.24 10.33
C GLY A 516 -10.35 20.98 8.92
N VAL A 517 -9.06 20.68 8.80
CA VAL A 517 -8.37 20.42 7.52
C VAL A 517 -8.72 19.04 6.96
N TYR A 518 -8.29 18.76 5.72
CA TYR A 518 -8.63 17.54 5.01
C TYR A 518 -8.36 16.26 5.83
N GLU A 519 -7.15 16.11 6.39
CA GLU A 519 -6.74 14.97 7.20
C GLU A 519 -7.53 14.83 8.51
N GLY A 520 -8.04 15.95 9.05
CA GLY A 520 -8.78 16.01 10.32
C GLY A 520 -10.29 15.95 10.19
N LYS A 521 -10.85 16.09 8.97
CA LYS A 521 -12.30 16.22 8.76
C LYS A 521 -12.76 15.61 7.44
N ASP A 522 -12.48 16.29 6.31
CA ASP A 522 -13.14 15.99 5.04
C ASP A 522 -12.79 14.62 4.45
N SER A 523 -11.59 14.13 4.75
CA SER A 523 -11.14 12.80 4.36
C SER A 523 -12.02 11.68 4.94
N PHE A 524 -12.53 11.79 6.17
CA PHE A 524 -13.34 10.73 6.79
C PHE A 524 -14.59 10.38 5.96
N PHE A 525 -15.19 11.37 5.32
CA PHE A 525 -16.30 11.14 4.39
C PHE A 525 -15.85 10.42 3.10
N TRP A 526 -14.65 10.72 2.58
CA TRP A 526 -14.04 10.02 1.42
C TRP A 526 -13.68 8.56 1.75
N TYR A 527 -13.32 8.24 2.99
CA TYR A 527 -13.09 6.85 3.41
C TYR A 527 -14.36 6.13 3.88
N GLY A 528 -15.53 6.79 3.86
CA GLY A 528 -16.76 6.19 4.37
C GLY A 528 -16.75 5.94 5.88
N GLN A 529 -15.91 6.64 6.65
CA GLN A 529 -15.81 6.46 8.10
C GLN A 529 -17.03 7.02 8.82
N PRO A 530 -17.51 6.38 9.89
CA PRO A 530 -18.75 6.77 10.57
C PRO A 530 -18.61 7.98 11.51
N ALA A 531 -17.37 8.36 11.85
CA ALA A 531 -17.06 9.50 12.69
C ALA A 531 -15.63 9.98 12.46
N VAL A 532 -15.32 11.19 12.92
CA VAL A 532 -13.93 11.65 13.13
C VAL A 532 -13.44 11.09 14.47
N PHE A 533 -12.12 10.88 14.60
CA PHE A 533 -11.51 10.43 15.85
C PHE A 533 -11.68 11.45 17.01
N PRO A 534 -11.62 10.99 18.27
CA PRO A 534 -11.58 11.90 19.42
C PRO A 534 -10.26 12.68 19.48
N LEU A 535 -10.27 13.84 20.16
CA LEU A 535 -9.11 14.74 20.20
C LEU A 535 -7.88 14.15 20.89
N ASN A 536 -8.06 13.25 21.87
CA ASN A 536 -6.97 12.59 22.60
C ASN A 536 -6.37 11.37 21.86
N LEU A 537 -6.69 11.22 20.57
CA LEU A 537 -6.25 10.13 19.71
C LEU A 537 -4.72 9.92 19.76
N TYR A 538 -3.96 11.00 19.57
CA TYR A 538 -2.51 10.93 19.47
C TYR A 538 -1.89 10.47 20.79
N GLU A 539 -2.28 11.10 21.90
CA GLU A 539 -1.81 10.77 23.24
C GLU A 539 -2.13 9.32 23.59
N THR A 540 -3.35 8.86 23.28
CA THR A 540 -3.77 7.47 23.53
C THR A 540 -2.87 6.45 22.83
N ILE A 541 -2.48 6.73 21.58
CA ILE A 541 -1.59 5.85 20.80
C ILE A 541 -0.17 5.90 21.35
N ILE A 542 0.38 7.09 21.62
CA ILE A 542 1.73 7.26 22.17
C ILE A 542 1.85 6.56 23.52
N ASP A 543 0.88 6.75 24.42
CA ASP A 543 0.85 6.11 25.74
C ASP A 543 0.69 4.59 25.62
N ARG A 544 -0.09 4.11 24.65
CA ARG A 544 -0.21 2.68 24.41
C ARG A 544 1.12 2.06 23.96
N ILE A 545 1.80 2.69 23.00
CA ILE A 545 3.12 2.26 22.51
C ILE A 545 4.13 2.25 23.66
N LYS A 546 4.16 3.32 24.45
CA LYS A 546 5.06 3.45 25.61
C LYS A 546 4.79 2.38 26.68
N SER A 547 3.54 2.21 27.09
CA SER A 547 3.16 1.35 28.24
C SER A 547 3.35 -0.14 27.96
N LYS A 548 3.13 -0.57 26.72
CA LYS A 548 3.33 -1.96 26.32
C LYS A 548 4.77 -2.25 25.91
N ASN A 549 5.59 -1.20 25.80
CA ASN A 549 6.96 -1.24 25.31
C ASN A 549 7.07 -2.06 24.01
N TYR A 550 6.08 -1.88 23.12
CA TYR A 550 6.09 -2.51 21.81
C TYR A 550 7.38 -2.19 21.08
#